data_AF-A0A285NFC7-F1
#
_entry.id   AF-A0A285NFC7-F1
#
_cell.length_a   1.000
_cell.length_b   1.000
_cell.length_c   1.000
_cell.angle_alpha   90.00
_cell.angle_beta   90.00
_cell.angle_gamma   90.00
#
_symmetry.space_group_name_H-M   'P 1'
#
loop_
_entity.id
_entity.type
_entity.pdbx_description
1 polymer ?
#
loop_
_entity_poly.entity_id
_entity_poly.type
_entity_poly.pdbx_seq_one_letter_code
_entity_poly.pdbx_strand_id
1 'polypeptide(L)'
;MNKELQKLLDSLVEKLEEEKKLIILSLKDSQYIEKLNQVIEEKREILSRLSRFEAKDFEGFKEKLEHIKTLSQINLNLAANNAQFIEEIFSSIFDEPKKYDQSGTVQQHQKGLFNKKI
;
A
#
# COMPACT_ATOMS: atom_id res chain seq x y z
N MET A 1 5.95 -22.69 -25.11
CA MET A 1 5.61 -21.57 -24.21
C MET A 1 4.32 -21.91 -23.48
N ASN A 2 4.29 -21.84 -22.15
CA ASN A 2 3.15 -22.25 -21.35
C ASN A 2 2.03 -21.19 -21.45
N LYS A 3 0.95 -21.53 -22.18
CA LYS A 3 -0.15 -20.60 -22.48
C LYS A 3 -0.97 -20.21 -21.25
N GLU A 4 -1.06 -21.09 -20.26
CA GLU A 4 -1.77 -20.77 -19.02
C GLU A 4 -0.96 -19.78 -18.18
N LEU A 5 0.34 -20.06 -18.02
CA LEU A 5 1.25 -19.16 -17.30
C LEU A 5 1.26 -17.76 -17.91
N GLN A 6 1.36 -17.67 -19.25
CA GLN A 6 1.30 -16.39 -19.94
C GLN A 6 0.02 -15.62 -19.60
N LYS A 7 -1.14 -16.27 -19.70
CA LYS A 7 -2.44 -15.65 -19.38
C LYS A 7 -2.48 -15.15 -17.94
N LEU A 8 -1.99 -15.94 -16.98
CA LEU A 8 -1.95 -15.54 -15.58
C LEU A 8 -1.07 -14.32 -15.35
N LEU A 9 0.11 -14.27 -16.00
CA LEU A 9 1.00 -13.11 -15.90
C LEU A 9 0.39 -11.88 -16.58
N ASP A 10 -0.28 -12.03 -17.73
CA ASP A 10 -0.99 -10.95 -18.41
C ASP A 10 -2.12 -10.39 -17.53
N SER A 11 -2.96 -11.26 -16.96
CA SER A 11 -4.00 -10.85 -16.03
C SER A 11 -3.45 -10.17 -14.77
N LEU A 12 -2.30 -10.62 -14.25
CA LEU A 12 -1.67 -9.97 -13.11
C LEU A 12 -1.23 -8.54 -13.45
N VAL A 13 -0.66 -8.32 -14.64
CA VAL A 13 -0.30 -6.99 -15.13
C VAL A 13 -1.52 -6.09 -15.20
N GLU A 14 -2.60 -6.55 -15.83
CA GLU A 14 -3.85 -5.80 -15.94
C GLU A 14 -4.40 -5.40 -14.56
N LYS A 15 -4.38 -6.33 -13.60
CA LYS A 15 -4.86 -6.08 -12.24
C LYS A 15 -3.97 -5.10 -11.47
N LEU A 16 -2.67 -5.14 -11.67
CA LEU A 16 -1.75 -4.17 -11.09
C LEU A 16 -1.95 -2.76 -11.67
N GLU A 17 -2.22 -2.64 -12.97
CA GLU A 17 -2.57 -1.35 -13.58
C GLU A 17 -3.93 -0.83 -13.10
N GLU A 18 -4.91 -1.71 -12.94
CA GLU A 18 -6.22 -1.37 -12.39
C GLU A 18 -6.10 -0.90 -10.94
N GLU A 19 -5.36 -1.63 -10.11
CA GLU A 19 -5.06 -1.25 -8.73
C GLU A 19 -4.42 0.14 -8.65
N LYS A 20 -3.41 0.42 -9.48
CA LYS A 20 -2.75 1.73 -9.51
C LYS A 20 -3.76 2.87 -9.68
N LYS A 21 -4.69 2.70 -10.63
CA LYS A 21 -5.74 3.69 -10.91
C LYS A 21 -6.67 3.84 -9.71
N LEU A 22 -7.10 2.72 -9.12
CA LEU A 22 -8.03 2.70 -8.00
C LEU A 22 -7.43 3.30 -6.72
N ILE A 23 -6.16 3.07 -6.42
CA ILE A 23 -5.46 3.71 -5.29
C ILE A 23 -5.50 5.25 -5.40
N ILE A 24 -5.36 5.79 -6.61
CA ILE A 24 -5.42 7.23 -6.85
C ILE A 24 -6.86 7.74 -6.73
N LEU A 25 -7.83 6.99 -7.26
CA LEU A 25 -9.24 7.37 -7.23
C LEU A 25 -9.84 7.28 -5.82
N SER A 26 -9.42 6.31 -5.02
CA SER A 26 -9.91 6.11 -3.65
C SER A 26 -9.53 7.24 -2.69
N LEU A 27 -8.52 8.05 -3.04
CA LEU A 27 -8.21 9.29 -2.31
C LEU A 27 -9.29 10.36 -2.48
N LYS A 28 -10.00 10.35 -3.61
CA LYS A 28 -11.01 11.35 -3.95
C LYS A 28 -12.40 10.90 -3.56
N ASP A 29 -12.65 9.60 -3.70
CA ASP A 29 -13.98 9.05 -3.50
C ASP A 29 -13.94 7.63 -2.94
N SER A 30 -14.59 7.45 -1.79
CA SER A 30 -14.72 6.18 -1.09
C SER A 30 -15.43 5.09 -1.89
N GLN A 31 -16.21 5.43 -2.92
CA GLN A 31 -16.90 4.44 -3.75
C GLN A 31 -15.93 3.48 -4.47
N TYR A 32 -14.68 3.89 -4.68
CA TYR A 32 -13.67 3.05 -5.33
C TYR A 32 -13.00 2.04 -4.39
N ILE A 33 -13.25 2.11 -3.08
CA ILE A 33 -12.62 1.23 -2.09
C ILE A 33 -13.08 -0.22 -2.27
N GLU A 34 -14.39 -0.45 -2.48
CA GLU A 34 -14.91 -1.80 -2.68
C GLU A 34 -14.30 -2.45 -3.93
N LYS A 35 -14.19 -1.67 -5.02
CA LYS A 35 -13.56 -2.13 -6.25
C LYS A 35 -12.06 -2.40 -6.07
N LEU A 36 -11.35 -1.58 -5.29
CA LEU A 36 -9.94 -1.81 -4.96
C LEU A 36 -9.76 -3.12 -4.19
N ASN A 37 -10.61 -3.39 -3.19
CA ASN A 37 -10.60 -4.64 -2.44
C ASN A 37 -10.85 -5.86 -3.33
N GLN A 38 -11.79 -5.76 -4.28
CA GLN A 38 -12.03 -6.82 -5.24
C GLN A 38 -10.78 -7.12 -6.08
N VAL A 39 -10.10 -6.08 -6.61
CA VAL A 39 -8.86 -6.25 -7.38
C VAL A 39 -7.75 -6.90 -6.53
N ILE A 40 -7.66 -6.58 -5.24
CA ILE A 40 -6.70 -7.20 -4.33
C ILE A 40 -6.95 -8.70 -4.19
N GLU A 41 -8.21 -9.13 -4.03
CA GLU A 41 -8.56 -10.55 -3.93
C GLU A 41 -8.32 -11.30 -5.25
N GLU A 42 -8.67 -10.70 -6.39
CA GLU A 42 -8.39 -11.28 -7.71
C GLU A 42 -6.88 -11.48 -7.94
N LYS A 43 -6.03 -10.52 -7.52
CA LYS A 43 -4.57 -10.70 -7.56
C LYS A 43 -4.09 -11.85 -6.67
N ARG A 44 -4.66 -12.00 -5.47
CA ARG A 44 -4.32 -13.11 -4.55
C ARG A 44 -4.63 -14.46 -5.20
N GLU A 45 -5.77 -14.56 -5.88
CA GLU A 45 -6.13 -15.77 -6.62
C GLU A 45 -5.14 -16.06 -7.76
N ILE A 46 -4.79 -15.05 -8.57
CA ILE A 46 -3.81 -15.20 -9.64
C ILE A 46 -2.46 -15.66 -9.10
N LEU A 47 -1.98 -15.05 -7.99
CA LEU A 47 -0.72 -15.43 -7.35
C LEU A 47 -0.76 -16.87 -6.80
N SER A 48 -1.89 -17.29 -6.22
CA SER A 48 -2.10 -18.68 -5.77
C SER A 48 -2.06 -19.69 -6.91
N ARG A 49 -2.50 -19.30 -8.11
CA ARG A 49 -2.37 -20.14 -9.32
C ARG A 49 -0.93 -20.15 -9.83
N LEU A 50 -0.27 -18.99 -9.84
CA LEU A 50 1.14 -18.84 -10.24
C LEU A 50 2.09 -19.64 -9.33
N SER A 51 1.78 -19.79 -8.04
CA SER A 51 2.61 -20.54 -7.09
C SER A 51 2.66 -22.05 -7.35
N ARG A 52 1.84 -22.56 -8.27
CA ARG A 52 1.82 -23.97 -8.69
C ARG A 52 2.85 -24.29 -9.78
N PHE A 53 3.43 -23.27 -10.41
CA PHE A 53 4.45 -23.43 -11.44
C PHE A 53 5.84 -23.46 -10.83
N GLU A 54 6.78 -24.11 -11.50
CA GLU A 54 8.18 -24.16 -11.08
C GLU A 54 8.96 -22.96 -11.65
N ALA A 55 10.06 -22.57 -11.01
CA ALA A 55 10.90 -21.45 -11.44
C ALA A 55 11.33 -21.54 -12.92
N LYS A 56 11.60 -22.76 -13.41
CA LYS A 56 11.98 -23.02 -14.81
C LYS A 56 10.88 -22.60 -15.81
N ASP A 57 9.62 -22.67 -15.42
CA ASP A 57 8.48 -22.29 -16.28
C ASP A 57 8.48 -20.80 -16.59
N PHE A 58 9.09 -19.99 -15.71
CA PHE A 58 9.15 -18.54 -15.81
C PHE A 58 10.34 -18.01 -16.63
N GLU A 59 11.29 -18.85 -17.04
CA GLU A 59 12.54 -18.40 -17.71
C GLU A 59 12.29 -17.58 -18.98
N GLY A 60 11.20 -17.88 -19.70
CA GLY A 60 10.77 -17.16 -20.90
C GLY A 60 10.02 -15.85 -20.66
N PHE A 61 9.79 -15.47 -19.40
CA PHE A 61 8.93 -14.32 -19.03
C PHE A 61 9.66 -13.24 -18.23
N LYS A 62 11.00 -13.20 -18.28
CA LYS A 62 11.82 -12.26 -17.48
C LYS A 62 11.39 -10.80 -17.60
N GLU A 63 11.18 -10.30 -18.81
CA GLU A 63 10.73 -8.93 -19.04
C GLU A 63 9.38 -8.64 -18.38
N LYS A 64 8.45 -9.59 -18.50
CA LYS A 64 7.11 -9.48 -17.90
C LYS A 64 7.18 -9.53 -16.37
N LEU A 65 8.04 -10.36 -15.79
CA LEU A 65 8.27 -10.41 -14.35
C LEU A 65 8.86 -9.10 -13.82
N GLU A 66 9.82 -8.50 -14.51
CA GLU A 66 10.36 -7.18 -14.13
C GLU A 66 9.30 -6.08 -14.25
N HIS A 67 8.43 -6.16 -15.26
CA HIS A 67 7.31 -5.24 -15.39
C HIS A 67 6.31 -5.37 -14.22
N ILE A 68 5.93 -6.61 -13.87
CA ILE A 68 5.07 -6.92 -12.71
C ILE A 68 5.69 -6.38 -11.42
N LYS A 69 6.99 -6.60 -11.21
CA LYS A 69 7.72 -6.09 -10.06
C LYS A 69 7.71 -4.56 -9.99
N THR A 70 7.94 -3.90 -11.13
CA THR A 70 7.91 -2.44 -11.24
C THR A 70 6.54 -1.88 -10.88
N LEU A 71 5.46 -2.42 -11.47
CA LEU A 71 4.10 -2.02 -11.14
C LEU A 71 3.75 -2.26 -9.66
N SER A 72 4.15 -3.42 -9.12
CA SER A 72 3.92 -3.75 -7.71
C SER A 72 4.60 -2.76 -6.77
N GLN A 73 5.84 -2.37 -7.08
CA GLN A 73 6.56 -1.36 -6.29
C GLN A 73 5.90 0.02 -6.39
N ILE A 74 5.43 0.41 -7.58
CA ILE A 74 4.69 1.66 -7.76
C ILE A 74 3.42 1.66 -6.89
N ASN A 75 2.64 0.59 -6.93
CA ASN A 75 1.40 0.49 -6.16
C ASN A 75 1.66 0.52 -4.65
N LEU A 76 2.70 -0.19 -4.19
CA LEU A 76 3.13 -0.16 -2.79
C LEU A 76 3.52 1.25 -2.35
N ASN A 77 4.31 1.96 -3.17
CA ASN A 77 4.74 3.32 -2.85
C ASN A 77 3.54 4.28 -2.80
N LEU A 78 2.58 4.16 -3.73
CA LEU A 78 1.36 4.96 -3.71
C LEU A 78 0.54 4.69 -2.43
N ALA A 79 0.34 3.43 -2.08
CA ALA A 79 -0.39 3.06 -0.87
C ALA A 79 0.31 3.56 0.41
N ALA A 80 1.64 3.45 0.49
CA ALA A 80 2.44 3.93 1.62
C ALA A 80 2.35 5.46 1.76
N ASN A 81 2.52 6.20 0.66
CA ASN A 81 2.39 7.65 0.66
C ASN A 81 0.98 8.09 1.09
N ASN A 82 -0.05 7.37 0.65
CA ASN A 82 -1.43 7.66 1.04
C ASN A 82 -1.65 7.42 2.54
N ALA A 83 -1.12 6.33 3.09
CA ALA A 83 -1.19 6.05 4.52
C ALA A 83 -0.45 7.12 5.34
N GLN A 84 0.76 7.50 4.92
CA GLN A 84 1.53 8.57 5.57
C GLN A 84 0.78 9.90 5.56
N PHE A 85 0.17 10.28 4.43
CA PHE A 85 -0.62 11.51 4.35
C PHE A 85 -1.80 11.51 5.33
N ILE A 86 -2.47 10.37 5.48
CA ILE A 86 -3.54 10.21 6.46
C ILE A 86 -2.99 10.39 7.88
N GLU A 87 -1.86 9.76 8.22
CA GLU A 87 -1.21 9.92 9.53
C GLU A 87 -0.83 11.38 9.83
N GLU A 88 -0.33 12.12 8.84
CA GLU A 88 -0.01 13.55 8.96
C GLU A 88 -1.25 14.41 9.23
N ILE A 89 -2.38 14.11 8.58
CA ILE A 89 -3.67 14.75 8.85
C ILE A 89 -4.12 14.47 10.28
N PHE A 90 -4.09 13.20 10.70
CA PHE A 90 -4.47 12.81 12.06
C PHE A 90 -3.58 13.51 13.10
N SER A 91 -2.27 13.52 12.89
CA SER A 91 -1.32 14.22 13.78
C SER A 91 -1.66 15.72 13.85
N SER A 92 -1.99 16.36 12.73
CA SER A 92 -2.33 17.79 12.70
C SER A 92 -3.66 18.14 13.40
N ILE A 93 -4.62 17.21 13.42
CA ILE A 93 -5.94 17.41 14.06
C ILE A 93 -5.90 17.08 15.56
N PHE A 94 -5.17 16.02 15.93
CA PHE A 94 -5.23 15.41 17.26
C PHE A 94 -4.01 15.70 18.13
N ASP A 95 -2.85 16.10 17.57
CA ASP A 95 -1.76 16.60 18.40
C ASP A 95 -2.09 18.02 18.86
N GLU A 96 -2.10 18.24 20.17
CA GLU A 96 -2.35 19.56 20.74
C GLU A 96 -1.35 20.57 20.15
N PRO A 97 -1.81 21.77 19.70
CA PRO A 97 -0.88 22.83 19.36
C PRO A 97 -0.03 23.08 20.61
N LYS A 98 1.31 23.03 20.45
CA LYS A 98 2.26 23.39 21.50
C LYS A 98 1.82 24.74 22.07
N LYS A 99 1.19 24.72 23.26
CA LYS A 99 0.80 25.94 23.97
C LYS A 99 2.10 26.60 24.38
N TYR A 100 2.46 27.66 23.67
CA TYR A 100 3.48 28.58 24.12
C TYR A 100 2.93 29.32 25.33
N ASP A 101 3.70 29.38 26.40
CA ASP A 101 3.43 30.34 27.47
C ASP A 101 3.62 31.78 26.96
N GLN A 102 3.19 32.78 27.74
CA GLN A 102 3.34 34.20 27.38
C GLN A 102 4.81 34.66 27.19
N SER A 103 5.78 33.80 27.49
CA SER A 103 7.22 34.00 27.30
C SER A 103 7.79 33.29 26.06
N GLY A 104 6.97 32.58 25.28
CA GLY A 104 7.40 31.89 24.07
C GLY A 104 8.10 30.55 24.31
N THR A 105 8.01 29.99 25.51
CA THR A 105 8.59 28.68 25.83
C THR A 105 7.60 27.57 25.51
N VAL A 106 8.04 26.54 24.77
CA VAL A 106 7.26 25.32 24.54
C VAL A 106 7.12 24.59 25.87
N GLN A 107 5.90 24.43 26.39
CA GLN A 107 5.65 23.52 27.49
C GLN A 107 5.90 22.08 27.03
N GLN A 108 7.11 21.57 27.22
CA GLN A 108 7.36 20.13 27.18
C GLN A 108 6.52 19.52 28.31
N HIS A 109 5.44 18.84 27.95
CA HIS A 109 4.82 17.88 28.85
C HIS A 109 5.89 16.87 29.24
N GLN A 110 6.44 17.03 30.45
CA GLN A 110 7.19 15.99 31.12
C GLN A 110 6.26 14.78 31.17
N LYS A 111 6.53 13.77 30.33
CA LYS A 111 6.00 12.43 30.56
C LYS A 111 6.47 12.04 31.96
N GLY A 112 5.55 12.10 32.91
CA GLY A 112 5.77 11.61 34.27
C GLY A 112 6.18 10.16 34.20
N LEU A 113 7.48 9.92 34.31
CA LEU A 113 8.01 8.66 34.81
C LEU A 113 7.53 8.54 36.27
N PHE A 114 7.22 7.31 36.67
CA PHE A 114 6.80 6.87 38.02
C PHE A 114 5.29 6.76 38.27
N ASN A 115 4.76 5.58 37.96
CA ASN A 115 4.05 4.79 38.98
C ASN A 115 4.59 3.34 38.96
N LYS A 116 5.77 3.15 39.56
CA LYS A 116 6.21 1.86 40.11
C LYS A 116 5.78 1.84 41.59
N LYS A 117 4.82 0.96 41.90
CA LYS A 117 4.51 0.28 43.18
C LYS A 117 4.55 1.07 44.51
N ILE A 118 3.42 1.10 45.21
CA ILE A 118 3.19 0.28 46.43
C ILE A 118 1.81 -0.35 46.30
#